data_AF-A0A2J8Q2T6-F1
#
_entry.id   AF-A0A2J8Q2T6-F1
#
_cell.length_a   1.000
_cell.length_b   1.000
_cell.length_c   1.000
_cell.angle_alpha   90.00
_cell.angle_beta   90.00
_cell.angle_gamma   90.00
#
_symmetry.space_group_name_H-M   'P 1'
#
loop_
_entity.id
_entity.type
_entity.pdbx_description
1 polymer ?
#
loop_
_entity_poly.entity_id
_entity_poly.type
_entity_poly.pdbx_seq_one_letter_code
_entity_poly.pdbx_strand_id
1 'polypeptide(L)'
;MDNNKHCKQDNCLLTPNSGQEDADNDGVGDQCDDDADGDGIKNVEDNCRLFPNKDQQNSDTDSFGDACDNCPNVPNNDQKDTDGNGEGDACDNDVDGDGIPNGLDNCPKVPNPLQTDRDEDGVGDACDSCPEMSNPTQTDADSDLVGDVCDTNEDSDGDGHQDTKDNCPQLPNSSQLDSDNDGLGDECDGDDDNDGIPDYVPPGPDNCRLVPNPNQKDSDGNGVGDVCEDDFDNDAVVDPLDVCPESAEVTLTDFRAYQTVVLDPEGDAQIDPNWVVLNQGMEIVQTMNSDPGLAVGYTAFNGVDFEGTFHVNTVTDDDYAGFLFSYQDSGRFYVVMWKQTEQTYWQATPFRAVAQPGLQLKAVTSVSGPGEHLRNALWHTGHTPDQVRLLWTDPRNVGWRDKTSYRWQLLHRPQVGYIRVKLYEGPQLVADSGVIIDTSMRGGRLGVFCFSQENIIWSNLQYRCNDTVPEDFEPFRRQLLQGRV
;
A
#
# COMPACT_ATOMS: atom_id res chain seq x y z
N MET A 1 -21.75 -9.54 3.54
CA MET A 1 -22.58 -8.63 2.70
C MET A 1 -23.34 -7.67 3.61
N ASP A 2 -22.77 -6.49 3.90
CA ASP A 2 -23.47 -5.42 4.62
C ASP A 2 -24.52 -4.79 3.68
N ASN A 3 -25.71 -5.38 3.70
CA ASN A 3 -26.80 -5.11 2.75
C ASN A 3 -27.48 -3.75 2.95
N ASN A 4 -26.96 -2.86 3.81
CA ASN A 4 -27.59 -1.58 4.13
C ASN A 4 -26.73 -0.35 3.78
N LYS A 5 -25.39 -0.46 3.80
CA LYS A 5 -24.51 0.64 3.36
C LYS A 5 -24.54 0.84 1.83
N HIS A 6 -24.37 -0.23 1.05
CA HIS A 6 -24.32 -0.16 -0.42
C HIS A 6 -25.69 -0.09 -1.13
N CYS A 7 -26.79 -0.01 -0.38
CA CYS A 7 -28.15 0.08 -0.91
C CYS A 7 -28.76 1.48 -0.82
N LYS A 8 -28.06 2.41 -0.17
CA LYS A 8 -28.42 3.83 -0.17
C LYS A 8 -27.95 4.48 -1.47
N GLN A 9 -28.57 5.60 -1.81
CA GLN A 9 -28.15 6.40 -2.95
C GLN A 9 -26.77 7.00 -2.67
N ASP A 10 -25.90 6.92 -3.65
CA ASP A 10 -24.59 7.60 -3.67
C ASP A 10 -24.78 9.13 -3.66
N ASN A 11 -24.14 9.81 -2.70
CA ASN A 11 -24.19 11.26 -2.51
C ASN A 11 -23.24 12.04 -3.44
N CYS A 12 -22.36 11.37 -4.21
CA CYS A 12 -21.56 11.94 -5.30
C CYS A 12 -21.52 11.06 -6.56
N LEU A 13 -22.65 11.01 -7.28
CA LEU A 13 -22.88 10.14 -8.45
C LEU A 13 -21.78 10.06 -9.52
N LEU A 14 -20.94 11.09 -9.70
CA LEU A 14 -19.93 11.17 -10.76
C LEU A 14 -18.49 11.19 -10.24
N THR A 15 -18.29 11.34 -8.93
CA THR A 15 -16.98 11.47 -8.30
C THR A 15 -16.85 10.38 -7.25
N PRO A 16 -15.96 9.39 -7.43
CA PRO A 16 -15.81 8.31 -6.46
C PRO A 16 -15.48 8.86 -5.07
N ASN A 17 -16.30 8.49 -4.09
CA ASN A 17 -16.17 8.84 -2.68
C ASN A 17 -16.67 7.67 -1.83
N SER A 18 -15.93 6.59 -1.83
CA SER A 18 -16.39 5.28 -1.33
C SER A 18 -16.77 5.27 0.16
N GLY A 19 -16.31 6.24 0.95
CA GLY A 19 -16.74 6.44 2.34
C GLY A 19 -18.07 7.19 2.48
N GLN A 20 -18.53 7.85 1.41
CA GLN A 20 -19.74 8.67 1.34
C GLN A 20 -19.80 9.75 2.43
N GLU A 21 -18.66 10.30 2.84
CA GLU A 21 -18.56 11.38 3.80
C GLU A 21 -19.39 12.60 3.35
N ASP A 22 -20.07 13.23 4.31
CA ASP A 22 -21.07 14.30 4.16
C ASP A 22 -21.10 15.08 5.49
N ALA A 23 -20.25 16.10 5.59
CA ALA A 23 -19.94 16.78 6.84
C ALA A 23 -21.14 17.60 7.36
N ASP A 24 -21.88 18.29 6.50
CA ASP A 24 -23.04 19.09 6.87
C ASP A 24 -24.38 18.33 6.85
N ASN A 25 -24.38 17.09 6.34
CA ASN A 25 -25.52 16.19 6.21
C ASN A 25 -26.65 16.76 5.33
N ASP A 26 -26.32 17.55 4.30
CA ASP A 26 -27.30 18.06 3.35
C ASP A 26 -27.72 17.03 2.27
N GLY A 27 -26.97 15.92 2.18
CA GLY A 27 -27.18 14.81 1.25
C GLY A 27 -26.33 14.88 -0.03
N VAL A 28 -25.47 15.86 -0.17
CA VAL A 28 -24.37 15.95 -1.15
C VAL A 28 -23.08 15.51 -0.44
N GLY A 29 -22.28 14.66 -1.06
CA GLY A 29 -21.04 14.19 -0.42
C GLY A 29 -19.92 15.22 -0.50
N ASP A 30 -18.99 15.19 0.46
CA ASP A 30 -17.90 16.17 0.61
C ASP A 30 -17.07 16.36 -0.67
N GLN A 31 -16.92 15.28 -1.46
CA GLN A 31 -16.12 15.27 -2.69
C GLN A 31 -16.76 16.01 -3.88
N CYS A 32 -18.06 16.26 -3.83
CA CYS A 32 -18.81 16.93 -4.89
C CYS A 32 -19.66 18.10 -4.40
N ASP A 33 -19.55 18.45 -3.11
CA ASP A 33 -20.12 19.65 -2.55
C ASP A 33 -19.26 20.89 -2.86
N ASP A 34 -19.92 22.02 -3.11
CA ASP A 34 -19.31 23.33 -3.29
C ASP A 34 -19.02 24.03 -1.94
N ASP A 35 -19.71 23.63 -0.86
CA ASP A 35 -19.69 24.18 0.51
C ASP A 35 -19.91 23.01 1.50
N ALA A 36 -18.87 22.17 1.67
CA ALA A 36 -19.00 20.84 2.26
C ALA A 36 -19.41 20.84 3.74
N ASP A 37 -19.19 21.95 4.45
CA ASP A 37 -19.55 22.10 5.86
C ASP A 37 -20.78 23.01 6.09
N GLY A 38 -21.33 23.60 5.02
CA GLY A 38 -22.54 24.41 5.04
C GLY A 38 -22.39 25.74 5.78
N ASP A 39 -21.17 26.25 5.95
CA ASP A 39 -20.93 27.50 6.65
C ASP A 39 -21.19 28.74 5.76
N GLY A 40 -21.38 28.55 4.46
CA GLY A 40 -21.68 29.59 3.47
C GLY A 40 -20.44 30.20 2.82
N ILE A 41 -19.25 29.66 3.10
CA ILE A 41 -17.99 29.94 2.42
C ILE A 41 -17.71 28.76 1.50
N LYS A 42 -17.33 29.04 0.27
CA LYS A 42 -17.07 27.95 -0.69
C LYS A 42 -15.77 27.25 -0.35
N ASN A 43 -15.69 25.95 -0.59
CA ASN A 43 -14.50 25.11 -0.37
C ASN A 43 -13.18 25.70 -0.92
N VAL A 44 -13.23 26.48 -2.01
CA VAL A 44 -12.05 27.11 -2.63
C VAL A 44 -11.56 28.39 -1.94
N GLU A 45 -12.42 28.99 -1.11
CA GLU A 45 -12.15 30.21 -0.33
C GLU A 45 -12.10 29.92 1.18
N ASP A 46 -12.39 28.68 1.57
CA ASP A 46 -12.51 28.23 2.94
C ASP A 46 -11.22 27.55 3.43
N ASN A 47 -10.64 28.07 4.50
CA ASN A 47 -9.46 27.48 5.14
C ASN A 47 -9.79 26.32 6.11
N CYS A 48 -11.06 25.97 6.30
CA CYS A 48 -11.50 24.78 7.03
C CYS A 48 -12.67 24.08 6.34
N ARG A 49 -12.44 23.62 5.11
CA ARG A 49 -13.42 22.97 4.22
C ARG A 49 -14.45 22.01 4.86
N LEU A 50 -14.11 21.33 5.95
CA LEU A 50 -14.97 20.31 6.59
C LEU A 50 -15.46 20.73 8.00
N PHE A 51 -15.15 21.95 8.46
CA PHE A 51 -15.42 22.43 9.81
C PHE A 51 -15.91 23.88 9.82
N PRO A 52 -17.20 24.14 10.15
CA PRO A 52 -17.81 25.46 9.98
C PRO A 52 -17.09 26.59 10.73
N ASN A 53 -16.54 27.57 9.99
CA ASN A 53 -15.71 28.63 10.55
C ASN A 53 -15.87 29.98 9.81
N LYS A 54 -17.07 30.55 9.87
CA LYS A 54 -17.44 31.81 9.18
C LYS A 54 -16.52 33.03 9.47
N ASP A 55 -15.74 33.01 10.53
CA ASP A 55 -14.77 34.07 10.84
C ASP A 55 -13.44 33.92 10.10
N GLN A 56 -13.15 32.72 9.55
CA GLN A 56 -11.94 32.36 8.80
C GLN A 56 -10.67 32.75 9.55
N GLN A 57 -10.71 32.67 10.89
CA GLN A 57 -9.55 32.99 11.70
C GLN A 57 -8.44 31.97 11.40
N ASN A 58 -7.22 32.48 11.21
CA ASN A 58 -6.02 31.69 10.98
C ASN A 58 -4.85 32.48 11.59
N SER A 59 -4.36 32.00 12.74
CA SER A 59 -3.47 32.73 13.63
C SER A 59 -2.00 32.64 13.24
N ASP A 60 -1.59 31.57 12.57
CA ASP A 60 -0.21 31.31 12.16
C ASP A 60 0.03 31.39 10.65
N THR A 61 -1.05 31.59 9.89
CA THR A 61 -1.11 31.85 8.45
C THR A 61 -0.73 30.67 7.56
N ASP A 62 -0.88 29.44 8.06
CA ASP A 62 -0.74 28.24 7.24
C ASP A 62 -2.02 27.99 6.40
N SER A 63 -2.19 26.80 5.80
CA SER A 63 -3.33 26.50 4.93
C SER A 63 -4.63 26.19 5.69
N PHE A 64 -4.55 25.93 7.00
CA PHE A 64 -5.67 25.51 7.85
C PHE A 64 -6.10 26.67 8.76
N GLY A 65 -7.41 26.85 8.94
CA GLY A 65 -7.93 27.84 9.88
C GLY A 65 -7.92 27.33 11.32
N ASP A 66 -7.94 28.24 12.30
CA ASP A 66 -7.93 27.91 13.74
C ASP A 66 -9.02 26.92 14.19
N ALA A 67 -10.09 26.77 13.39
CA ALA A 67 -11.22 25.88 13.68
C ALA A 67 -10.96 24.40 13.36
N CYS A 68 -10.02 24.12 12.45
CA CYS A 68 -9.67 22.78 11.97
C CYS A 68 -8.17 22.48 12.07
N ASP A 69 -7.37 23.46 12.47
CA ASP A 69 -5.94 23.34 12.67
C ASP A 69 -5.66 22.63 14.02
N ASN A 70 -4.97 21.49 13.96
CA ASN A 70 -4.55 20.76 15.16
C ASN A 70 -3.34 21.40 15.88
N CYS A 71 -2.72 22.44 15.29
CA CYS A 71 -1.74 23.30 15.92
C CYS A 71 -1.97 24.80 15.63
N PRO A 72 -3.04 25.44 16.17
CA PRO A 72 -3.52 26.78 15.78
C PRO A 72 -2.54 27.97 15.86
N ASN A 73 -1.32 27.78 16.35
CA ASN A 73 -0.32 28.84 16.50
C ASN A 73 1.05 28.45 15.92
N VAL A 74 1.17 27.29 15.27
CA VAL A 74 2.41 26.73 14.74
C VAL A 74 2.14 26.13 13.35
N PRO A 75 2.65 26.75 12.27
CA PRO A 75 2.32 26.30 10.90
C PRO A 75 2.68 24.84 10.66
N ASN A 76 1.70 24.03 10.23
CA ASN A 76 1.84 22.61 9.94
C ASN A 76 0.82 22.15 8.87
N ASN A 77 1.09 22.49 7.62
CA ASN A 77 0.23 22.14 6.47
C ASN A 77 0.01 20.63 6.24
N ASP A 78 0.80 19.76 6.87
CA ASP A 78 0.60 18.31 6.82
C ASP A 78 -0.42 17.82 7.84
N GLN A 79 -0.76 18.66 8.84
CA GLN A 79 -1.71 18.39 9.93
C GLN A 79 -1.47 17.02 10.58
N LYS A 80 -0.21 16.58 10.62
CA LYS A 80 0.14 15.27 11.13
C LYS A 80 -0.13 15.20 12.63
N ASP A 81 -0.74 14.10 13.06
CA ASP A 81 -1.08 13.76 14.45
C ASP A 81 -0.81 12.25 14.62
N THR A 82 0.37 11.91 15.13
CA THR A 82 0.86 10.53 15.18
C THR A 82 0.10 9.64 16.16
N ASP A 83 -0.33 10.16 17.31
CA ASP A 83 -1.06 9.39 18.33
C ASP A 83 -2.59 9.51 18.22
N GLY A 84 -3.08 10.42 17.37
CA GLY A 84 -4.50 10.64 17.11
C GLY A 84 -5.22 11.30 18.28
N ASN A 85 -4.51 12.05 19.12
CA ASN A 85 -5.09 12.70 20.30
C ASN A 85 -5.79 14.04 19.96
N GLY A 86 -5.62 14.55 18.74
CA GLY A 86 -6.18 15.80 18.22
C GLY A 86 -5.28 17.03 18.36
N GLU A 87 -4.10 16.91 18.96
CA GLU A 87 -3.00 17.88 18.96
C GLU A 87 -1.97 17.45 17.90
N GLY A 88 -1.56 18.36 17.01
CA GLY A 88 -0.65 17.98 15.92
C GLY A 88 0.80 17.80 16.37
N ASP A 89 1.57 17.01 15.64
CA ASP A 89 2.99 16.71 15.89
C ASP A 89 3.83 17.99 16.09
N ALA A 90 3.45 19.08 15.41
CA ALA A 90 4.17 20.35 15.43
C ALA A 90 4.09 21.11 16.76
N CYS A 91 3.07 20.83 17.57
CA CYS A 91 2.81 21.49 18.85
C CYS A 91 2.72 20.52 20.04
N ASP A 92 2.60 19.21 19.78
CA ASP A 92 2.65 18.18 20.81
C ASP A 92 4.06 18.03 21.43
N ASN A 93 4.11 17.82 22.74
CA ASN A 93 5.33 17.57 23.49
C ASN A 93 5.61 16.07 23.74
N ASP A 94 4.68 15.19 23.33
CA ASP A 94 4.68 13.73 23.47
C ASP A 94 3.95 13.13 22.26
N VAL A 95 4.60 13.20 21.10
CA VAL A 95 4.00 13.02 19.76
C VAL A 95 3.42 11.62 19.54
N ASP A 96 3.91 10.62 20.26
CA ASP A 96 3.42 9.24 20.16
C ASP A 96 2.58 8.79 21.37
N GLY A 97 2.38 9.68 22.35
CA GLY A 97 1.49 9.46 23.49
C GLY A 97 1.93 8.33 24.43
N ASP A 98 3.22 7.97 24.42
CA ASP A 98 3.76 6.87 25.22
C ASP A 98 4.03 7.26 26.69
N GLY A 99 3.98 8.58 26.97
CA GLY A 99 4.18 9.19 28.28
C GLY A 99 5.60 9.70 28.52
N ILE A 100 6.49 9.65 27.53
CA ILE A 100 7.85 10.16 27.55
C ILE A 100 7.93 11.41 26.65
N PRO A 101 8.24 12.60 27.18
CA PRO A 101 8.30 13.80 26.36
C PRO A 101 9.35 13.71 25.23
N ASN A 102 9.05 14.23 24.04
CA ASN A 102 9.87 14.15 22.81
C ASN A 102 11.38 14.36 23.00
N GLY A 103 11.78 15.27 23.91
CA GLY A 103 13.20 15.60 24.15
C GLY A 103 13.95 14.61 25.07
N LEU A 104 13.24 13.66 25.68
CA LEU A 104 13.76 12.59 26.53
C LEU A 104 13.55 11.21 25.92
N ASP A 105 12.78 11.15 24.85
CA ASP A 105 12.37 9.94 24.16
C ASP A 105 13.40 9.52 23.11
N ASN A 106 13.81 8.25 23.14
CA ASN A 106 14.70 7.67 22.13
C ASN A 106 13.95 7.16 20.87
N CYS A 107 12.62 7.18 20.88
CA CYS A 107 11.74 6.98 19.73
C CYS A 107 10.56 7.98 19.69
N PRO A 108 10.79 9.28 19.45
CA PRO A 108 9.77 10.33 19.59
C PRO A 108 8.51 10.25 18.70
N LYS A 109 8.34 9.18 17.93
CA LYS A 109 7.22 8.97 16.99
C LYS A 109 6.69 7.53 17.04
N VAL A 110 7.22 6.67 17.90
CA VAL A 110 6.87 5.25 17.97
C VAL A 110 6.77 4.86 19.44
N PRO A 111 5.55 4.56 19.94
CA PRO A 111 5.35 4.39 21.37
C PRO A 111 6.25 3.30 21.94
N ASN A 112 7.14 3.65 22.85
CA ASN A 112 8.07 2.71 23.47
C ASN A 112 8.31 3.04 24.96
N PRO A 113 7.30 2.86 25.84
CA PRO A 113 7.39 3.29 27.24
C PRO A 113 8.52 2.67 28.06
N LEU A 114 9.14 1.60 27.55
CA LEU A 114 10.28 0.92 28.16
C LEU A 114 11.63 1.56 27.80
N GLN A 115 11.69 2.37 26.74
CA GLN A 115 12.89 3.09 26.28
C GLN A 115 14.11 2.17 26.14
N THR A 116 13.88 0.94 25.65
CA THR A 116 14.95 -0.02 25.41
C THR A 116 15.82 0.48 24.24
N ASP A 117 17.13 0.39 24.41
CA ASP A 117 18.17 0.75 23.43
C ASP A 117 19.31 -0.25 23.64
N ARG A 118 19.32 -1.33 22.85
CA ARG A 118 20.20 -2.49 23.05
C ARG A 118 21.63 -2.24 22.60
N ASP A 119 21.83 -1.45 21.56
CA ASP A 119 23.15 -1.19 20.98
C ASP A 119 23.78 0.14 21.42
N GLU A 120 23.05 0.90 22.25
CA GLU A 120 23.45 2.16 22.89
C GLU A 120 23.78 3.26 21.87
N ASP A 121 23.08 3.29 20.74
CA ASP A 121 23.29 4.28 19.68
C ASP A 121 22.47 5.58 19.87
N GLY A 122 21.49 5.54 20.78
CA GLY A 122 20.61 6.65 21.13
C GLY A 122 19.25 6.62 20.42
N VAL A 123 18.97 5.62 19.59
CA VAL A 123 17.68 5.31 18.98
C VAL A 123 17.10 4.10 19.68
N GLY A 124 15.83 4.15 20.06
CA GLY A 124 15.20 3.03 20.77
C GLY A 124 14.89 1.86 19.85
N ASP A 125 14.93 0.64 20.39
CA ASP A 125 14.71 -0.61 19.64
C ASP A 125 13.39 -0.62 18.85
N ALA A 126 12.37 0.12 19.31
CA ALA A 126 11.05 0.16 18.69
C ALA A 126 11.02 0.94 17.35
N CYS A 127 11.95 1.86 17.16
CA CYS A 127 12.07 2.70 15.96
C CYS A 127 13.45 2.62 15.31
N ASP A 128 14.31 1.72 15.80
CA ASP A 128 15.63 1.47 15.25
C ASP A 128 15.55 0.48 14.09
N SER A 129 16.04 0.90 12.93
CA SER A 129 16.16 0.07 11.72
C SER A 129 17.23 -1.03 11.83
N CYS A 130 18.17 -0.90 12.78
CA CYS A 130 19.20 -1.88 13.12
C CYS A 130 19.38 -2.10 14.64
N PRO A 131 18.39 -2.66 15.36
CA PRO A 131 18.35 -2.77 16.84
C PRO A 131 19.50 -3.50 17.55
N GLU A 132 20.45 -4.04 16.79
CA GLU A 132 21.60 -4.81 17.27
C GLU A 132 22.94 -4.15 16.88
N MET A 133 22.93 -3.07 16.09
CA MET A 133 24.12 -2.49 15.47
C MET A 133 24.03 -0.98 15.32
N SER A 134 24.80 -0.29 16.17
CA SER A 134 24.80 1.18 16.27
C SER A 134 24.82 1.91 14.93
N ASN A 135 23.75 2.62 14.65
CA ASN A 135 23.47 3.40 13.45
C ASN A 135 22.68 4.70 13.78
N PRO A 136 23.23 5.65 14.58
CA PRO A 136 22.46 6.78 15.12
C PRO A 136 21.81 7.71 14.07
N THR A 137 22.21 7.60 12.81
CA THR A 137 21.68 8.40 11.71
C THR A 137 20.47 7.76 11.03
N GLN A 138 20.16 6.48 11.31
CA GLN A 138 19.01 5.75 10.77
C GLN A 138 18.85 5.92 9.25
N THR A 139 19.97 5.86 8.52
CA THR A 139 19.93 5.98 7.06
C THR A 139 19.44 4.68 6.46
N ASP A 140 18.51 4.79 5.53
CA ASP A 140 17.88 3.70 4.79
C ASP A 140 17.81 4.16 3.33
N ALA A 141 18.80 3.76 2.53
CA ALA A 141 19.03 4.28 1.19
C ALA A 141 18.03 3.74 0.15
N ASP A 142 17.50 2.54 0.34
CA ASP A 142 16.55 1.90 -0.57
C ASP A 142 15.14 1.76 0.01
N SER A 143 14.86 2.31 1.19
CA SER A 143 13.52 2.44 1.76
C SER A 143 12.82 1.10 1.98
N ASP A 144 13.56 0.10 2.43
CA ASP A 144 13.07 -1.25 2.76
C ASP A 144 12.79 -1.44 4.27
N LEU A 145 13.03 -0.40 5.10
CA LEU A 145 12.91 -0.38 6.57
C LEU A 145 14.05 -1.09 7.31
N VAL A 146 15.11 -1.48 6.62
CA VAL A 146 16.37 -2.00 7.16
C VAL A 146 17.45 -0.94 6.99
N GLY A 147 18.11 -0.55 8.08
CA GLY A 147 19.11 0.52 8.02
C GLY A 147 20.37 0.07 7.28
N ASP A 148 21.05 0.99 6.60
CA ASP A 148 22.23 0.74 5.76
C ASP A 148 23.36 -0.04 6.48
N VAL A 149 23.41 0.04 7.81
CA VAL A 149 24.43 -0.61 8.64
C VAL A 149 24.17 -2.12 8.77
N CYS A 150 22.90 -2.54 8.78
CA CYS A 150 22.48 -3.93 8.90
C CYS A 150 21.88 -4.51 7.62
N ASP A 151 21.64 -3.68 6.62
CA ASP A 151 21.23 -4.09 5.30
C ASP A 151 22.35 -4.89 4.60
N THR A 152 22.09 -6.18 4.35
CA THR A 152 22.99 -7.05 3.60
C THR A 152 22.63 -7.15 2.13
N ASN A 153 21.39 -6.80 1.77
CA ASN A 153 20.79 -7.05 0.46
C ASN A 153 20.87 -8.55 0.02
N GLU A 154 21.19 -9.45 0.94
CA GLU A 154 21.27 -10.89 0.71
C GLU A 154 19.91 -11.51 1.05
N ASP A 155 19.08 -11.68 0.02
CA ASP A 155 17.77 -12.34 0.05
C ASP A 155 17.83 -13.54 -0.90
N SER A 156 17.93 -14.74 -0.32
CA SER A 156 18.18 -15.99 -1.02
C SER A 156 16.99 -16.49 -1.83
N ASP A 157 15.77 -16.20 -1.39
CA ASP A 157 14.55 -16.72 -2.01
C ASP A 157 13.75 -15.66 -2.80
N GLY A 158 14.07 -14.39 -2.61
CA GLY A 158 13.60 -13.23 -3.36
C GLY A 158 12.28 -12.66 -2.87
N ASP A 159 11.89 -12.90 -1.62
CA ASP A 159 10.63 -12.46 -1.05
C ASP A 159 10.64 -11.04 -0.48
N GLY A 160 11.82 -10.43 -0.35
CA GLY A 160 12.00 -9.06 0.14
C GLY A 160 12.51 -8.95 1.58
N HIS A 161 12.67 -10.06 2.29
CA HIS A 161 13.33 -10.09 3.60
C HIS A 161 14.74 -10.62 3.43
N GLN A 162 15.73 -9.91 3.99
CA GLN A 162 17.11 -10.39 3.96
C GLN A 162 17.25 -11.66 4.82
N ASP A 163 18.13 -12.59 4.43
CA ASP A 163 18.35 -13.90 5.06
C ASP A 163 18.56 -13.85 6.59
N THR A 164 18.99 -12.71 7.13
CA THR A 164 19.25 -12.51 8.57
C THR A 164 18.03 -12.04 9.36
N LYS A 165 16.99 -11.55 8.69
CA LYS A 165 15.72 -11.09 9.26
C LYS A 165 14.52 -11.92 8.78
N ASP A 166 14.75 -12.88 7.89
CA ASP A 166 13.73 -13.78 7.37
C ASP A 166 13.53 -15.01 8.29
N ASN A 167 12.30 -15.26 8.71
CA ASN A 167 11.92 -16.43 9.51
C ASN A 167 11.83 -17.74 8.68
N CYS A 168 11.87 -17.65 7.35
CA CYS A 168 12.00 -18.77 6.42
C CYS A 168 12.98 -18.50 5.25
N PRO A 169 14.31 -18.36 5.49
CA PRO A 169 15.32 -17.85 4.53
C PRO A 169 15.48 -18.54 3.16
N GLN A 170 14.72 -19.58 2.85
CA GLN A 170 14.83 -20.38 1.63
C GLN A 170 13.45 -20.63 0.96
N LEU A 171 12.36 -20.16 1.56
CA LEU A 171 10.98 -20.37 1.13
C LEU A 171 10.23 -19.03 1.17
N PRO A 172 9.87 -18.46 0.01
CA PRO A 172 9.32 -17.12 -0.04
C PRO A 172 8.06 -16.97 0.79
N ASN A 173 8.09 -16.06 1.77
CA ASN A 173 7.01 -15.79 2.70
C ASN A 173 7.03 -14.32 3.14
N SER A 174 6.89 -13.40 2.19
CA SER A 174 6.90 -11.95 2.42
C SER A 174 5.98 -11.46 3.56
N SER A 175 4.91 -12.18 3.89
CA SER A 175 4.04 -11.87 5.04
C SER A 175 4.65 -12.18 6.41
N GLN A 176 5.69 -13.01 6.48
CA GLN A 176 6.44 -13.40 7.69
C GLN A 176 5.56 -13.89 8.85
N LEU A 177 4.41 -14.53 8.54
CA LEU A 177 3.53 -15.10 9.56
C LEU A 177 4.29 -16.14 10.39
N ASP A 178 4.10 -16.07 11.71
CA ASP A 178 4.68 -16.94 12.75
C ASP A 178 3.61 -17.08 13.86
N SER A 179 2.65 -17.97 13.60
CA SER A 179 1.40 -18.07 14.35
C SER A 179 1.59 -18.45 15.82
N ASP A 180 2.64 -19.21 16.15
CA ASP A 180 2.98 -19.59 17.52
C ASP A 180 4.11 -18.78 18.16
N ASN A 181 4.75 -17.88 17.40
CA ASN A 181 5.83 -16.99 17.81
C ASN A 181 7.08 -17.74 18.30
N ASP A 182 7.41 -18.88 17.69
CA ASP A 182 8.63 -19.64 18.00
C ASP A 182 9.87 -19.21 17.19
N GLY A 183 9.65 -18.35 16.18
CA GLY A 183 10.67 -17.79 15.30
C GLY A 183 10.87 -18.55 13.99
N LEU A 184 10.10 -19.60 13.73
CA LEU A 184 9.95 -20.23 12.41
C LEU A 184 8.68 -19.68 11.75
N GLY A 185 8.77 -19.29 10.48
CA GLY A 185 7.57 -18.83 9.77
C GLY A 185 6.67 -19.99 9.34
N ASP A 186 5.35 -19.74 9.28
CA ASP A 186 4.31 -20.74 8.94
C ASP A 186 4.59 -21.47 7.60
N GLU A 187 5.23 -20.81 6.63
CA GLU A 187 5.56 -21.43 5.33
C GLU A 187 6.68 -22.49 5.40
N CYS A 188 7.49 -22.47 6.47
CA CYS A 188 8.57 -23.40 6.70
C CYS A 188 8.48 -24.17 8.04
N ASP A 189 7.46 -23.90 8.84
CA ASP A 189 7.03 -24.74 9.95
C ASP A 189 6.21 -25.94 9.45
N GLY A 190 6.07 -26.97 10.27
CA GLY A 190 5.13 -28.06 10.05
C GLY A 190 4.18 -28.30 11.21
N ASP A 191 4.09 -27.37 12.16
CA ASP A 191 3.21 -27.34 13.34
C ASP A 191 2.95 -25.86 13.72
N ASP A 192 2.23 -25.11 12.87
CA ASP A 192 2.10 -23.62 12.91
C ASP A 192 1.57 -23.05 14.26
N ASP A 193 0.88 -23.87 15.06
CA ASP A 193 0.32 -23.47 16.35
C ASP A 193 0.98 -24.17 17.57
N ASN A 194 2.03 -24.96 17.31
CA ASN A 194 2.81 -25.72 18.28
C ASN A 194 1.96 -26.59 19.25
N ASP A 195 0.80 -27.09 18.79
CA ASP A 195 -0.10 -27.91 19.60
C ASP A 195 0.31 -29.40 19.66
N GLY A 196 1.22 -29.80 18.76
CA GLY A 196 1.76 -31.14 18.61
C GLY A 196 1.10 -31.99 17.53
N ILE A 197 0.21 -31.43 16.71
CA ILE A 197 -0.43 -32.05 15.54
C ILE A 197 0.11 -31.38 14.26
N PRO A 198 0.89 -32.09 13.43
CA PRO A 198 1.45 -31.45 12.23
C PRO A 198 0.39 -31.06 11.18
N ASP A 199 0.57 -29.92 10.54
CA ASP A 199 -0.45 -29.28 9.67
C ASP A 199 -0.93 -30.20 8.54
N TYR A 200 0.03 -30.82 7.84
CA TYR A 200 -0.26 -31.55 6.60
C TYR A 200 0.09 -33.04 6.67
N VAL A 201 0.87 -33.46 7.66
CA VAL A 201 1.46 -34.82 7.71
C VAL A 201 0.99 -35.63 8.93
N PRO A 202 0.92 -36.97 8.85
CA PRO A 202 0.51 -37.79 10.00
C PRO A 202 1.41 -37.58 11.24
N PRO A 203 0.85 -37.44 12.46
CA PRO A 203 -0.52 -37.80 12.85
C PRO A 203 -1.65 -36.83 12.48
N GLY A 204 -1.36 -35.67 11.86
CA GLY A 204 -2.36 -34.78 11.26
C GLY A 204 -3.02 -35.35 9.98
N PRO A 205 -3.63 -34.49 9.13
CA PRO A 205 -3.54 -33.02 9.14
C PRO A 205 -4.24 -32.38 10.32
N ASP A 206 -3.77 -31.20 10.71
CA ASP A 206 -4.45 -30.35 11.69
C ASP A 206 -5.74 -29.78 11.10
N ASN A 207 -6.85 -29.86 11.84
CA ASN A 207 -8.13 -29.27 11.44
C ASN A 207 -8.32 -27.80 11.89
N CYS A 208 -7.40 -27.24 12.67
CA CYS A 208 -7.28 -25.83 13.01
C CYS A 208 -5.81 -25.39 13.03
N ARG A 209 -5.20 -25.33 11.85
CA ARG A 209 -3.76 -25.09 11.66
C ARG A 209 -3.16 -23.96 12.50
N LEU A 210 -3.90 -22.87 12.72
CA LEU A 210 -3.40 -21.65 13.38
C LEU A 210 -3.90 -21.50 14.83
N VAL A 211 -4.70 -22.45 15.33
CA VAL A 211 -5.39 -22.32 16.63
C VAL A 211 -5.24 -23.60 17.47
N PRO A 212 -4.46 -23.54 18.57
CA PRO A 212 -4.07 -24.73 19.33
C PRO A 212 -5.26 -25.59 19.79
N ASN A 213 -5.34 -26.82 19.27
CA ASN A 213 -6.43 -27.73 19.58
C ASN A 213 -6.03 -29.23 19.61
N PRO A 214 -5.18 -29.70 20.56
CA PRO A 214 -4.55 -31.04 20.49
C PRO A 214 -5.50 -32.25 20.51
N ASN A 215 -6.79 -32.02 20.73
CA ASN A 215 -7.85 -33.02 20.71
C ASN A 215 -8.54 -33.18 19.35
N GLN A 216 -8.29 -32.27 18.39
CA GLN A 216 -8.77 -32.28 17.02
C GLN A 216 -10.30 -32.50 16.94
N LYS A 217 -11.04 -31.82 17.84
CA LYS A 217 -12.48 -31.98 17.96
C LYS A 217 -13.18 -31.29 16.79
N ASP A 218 -13.80 -32.09 15.93
CA ASP A 218 -14.69 -31.68 14.85
C ASP A 218 -16.04 -32.40 15.06
N SER A 219 -17.06 -31.65 15.46
CA SER A 219 -18.37 -32.17 15.84
C SER A 219 -19.28 -32.46 14.65
N ASP A 220 -19.10 -31.77 13.52
CA ASP A 220 -19.95 -31.90 12.34
C ASP A 220 -19.32 -32.73 11.20
N GLY A 221 -18.02 -33.00 11.31
CA GLY A 221 -17.22 -33.83 10.41
C GLY A 221 -16.87 -33.15 9.09
N ASN A 222 -16.84 -31.82 9.05
CA ASN A 222 -16.58 -31.05 7.82
C ASN A 222 -15.08 -30.89 7.50
N GLY A 223 -14.20 -31.25 8.45
CA GLY A 223 -12.75 -31.18 8.30
C GLY A 223 -12.09 -29.92 8.86
N VAL A 224 -12.88 -28.96 9.35
CA VAL A 224 -12.45 -27.81 10.15
C VAL A 224 -12.76 -28.13 11.62
N GLY A 225 -11.89 -27.75 12.54
CA GLY A 225 -12.07 -28.01 13.97
C GLY A 225 -13.05 -27.03 14.60
N ASP A 226 -13.78 -27.50 15.63
CA ASP A 226 -14.81 -26.72 16.32
C ASP A 226 -14.31 -25.37 16.89
N VAL A 227 -13.01 -25.23 17.14
CA VAL A 227 -12.43 -24.03 17.75
C VAL A 227 -12.14 -22.90 16.76
N CYS A 228 -12.00 -23.23 15.47
CA CYS A 228 -11.64 -22.30 14.39
C CYS A 228 -12.69 -22.30 13.26
N GLU A 229 -13.90 -22.80 13.54
CA GLU A 229 -14.95 -23.09 12.56
C GLU A 229 -15.44 -21.87 11.75
N ASP A 230 -15.51 -20.70 12.38
CA ASP A 230 -16.02 -19.46 11.79
C ASP A 230 -14.95 -18.36 11.67
N ASP A 231 -13.76 -18.62 12.21
CA ASP A 231 -12.66 -17.67 12.45
C ASP A 231 -11.36 -18.49 12.53
N PHE A 232 -10.73 -18.69 11.36
CA PHE A 232 -9.67 -19.69 11.19
C PHE A 232 -8.34 -19.29 11.84
N ASP A 233 -8.02 -18.00 11.90
CA ASP A 233 -6.81 -17.45 12.53
C ASP A 233 -7.07 -16.82 13.91
N ASN A 234 -8.32 -16.83 14.37
CA ASN A 234 -8.74 -16.38 15.70
C ASN A 234 -8.41 -14.90 15.97
N ASP A 235 -8.60 -14.06 14.95
CA ASP A 235 -8.40 -12.61 15.00
C ASP A 235 -9.67 -11.81 15.38
N ALA A 236 -10.77 -12.54 15.65
CA ALA A 236 -12.10 -12.04 15.97
C ALA A 236 -12.90 -11.48 14.78
N VAL A 237 -12.46 -11.69 13.55
CA VAL A 237 -13.16 -11.40 12.31
C VAL A 237 -13.51 -12.71 11.59
N VAL A 238 -14.79 -12.88 11.30
CA VAL A 238 -15.25 -14.13 10.67
C VAL A 238 -14.74 -14.26 9.23
N ASP A 239 -14.35 -15.47 8.81
CA ASP A 239 -13.73 -15.73 7.50
C ASP A 239 -14.45 -15.09 6.28
N PRO A 240 -15.80 -15.03 6.22
CA PRO A 240 -16.48 -14.41 5.08
C PRO A 240 -16.37 -12.88 5.02
N LEU A 241 -15.93 -12.24 6.10
CA LEU A 241 -15.71 -10.80 6.20
C LEU A 241 -14.23 -10.45 6.29
N ASP A 242 -13.40 -11.40 6.66
CA ASP A 242 -11.96 -11.24 6.70
C ASP A 242 -11.34 -11.28 5.29
N VAL A 243 -10.44 -10.33 5.05
CA VAL A 243 -9.65 -10.23 3.82
C VAL A 243 -8.51 -11.24 3.80
N CYS A 244 -8.03 -11.71 4.95
CA CYS A 244 -6.98 -12.70 5.05
C CYS A 244 -7.26 -13.73 6.17
N PRO A 245 -8.22 -14.66 5.96
CA PRO A 245 -8.64 -15.66 6.97
C PRO A 245 -7.57 -16.63 7.48
N GLU A 246 -6.33 -16.50 7.03
CA GLU A 246 -5.20 -17.33 7.45
C GLU A 246 -4.06 -16.43 7.98
N SER A 247 -4.39 -15.24 8.50
CA SER A 247 -3.44 -14.25 8.98
C SER A 247 -4.07 -13.38 10.08
N ALA A 248 -3.73 -13.71 11.33
CA ALA A 248 -4.29 -13.02 12.49
C ALA A 248 -3.94 -11.53 12.60
N GLU A 249 -3.04 -11.04 11.75
CA GLU A 249 -2.60 -9.65 11.69
C GLU A 249 -3.42 -8.79 10.71
N VAL A 250 -4.18 -9.40 9.79
CA VAL A 250 -4.74 -8.70 8.62
C VAL A 250 -6.25 -8.93 8.46
N THR A 251 -7.03 -8.18 9.22
CA THR A 251 -8.51 -8.30 9.27
C THR A 251 -9.28 -7.62 8.12
N LEU A 252 -8.78 -6.51 7.58
CA LEU A 252 -9.48 -5.68 6.60
C LEU A 252 -8.52 -4.89 5.70
N THR A 253 -9.02 -4.35 4.59
CA THR A 253 -8.24 -3.45 3.74
C THR A 253 -8.03 -2.10 4.40
N ASP A 254 -6.78 -1.78 4.76
CA ASP A 254 -6.44 -0.56 5.48
C ASP A 254 -5.12 0.06 4.98
N PHE A 255 -5.20 1.25 4.40
CA PHE A 255 -4.05 2.08 4.02
C PHE A 255 -3.91 3.34 4.88
N ARG A 256 -4.49 3.41 6.09
CA ARG A 256 -4.30 4.56 6.99
C ARG A 256 -2.86 4.71 7.43
N ALA A 257 -2.19 3.59 7.72
CA ALA A 257 -0.75 3.55 7.92
C ALA A 257 -0.04 3.19 6.61
N TYR A 258 0.82 4.07 6.13
CA TYR A 258 1.58 3.87 4.91
C TYR A 258 2.94 4.54 4.98
N GLN A 259 3.91 3.96 4.27
CA GLN A 259 5.19 4.57 3.98
C GLN A 259 5.07 5.44 2.73
N THR A 260 5.53 6.69 2.82
CA THR A 260 5.73 7.54 1.64
C THR A 260 7.14 7.33 1.11
N VAL A 261 7.27 6.95 -0.17
CA VAL A 261 8.57 6.74 -0.83
C VAL A 261 8.71 7.75 -1.96
N VAL A 262 9.79 8.54 -1.92
CA VAL A 262 10.11 9.54 -2.96
C VAL A 262 11.11 8.94 -3.94
N LEU A 263 10.74 8.85 -5.22
CA LEU A 263 11.53 8.15 -6.23
C LEU A 263 12.51 9.07 -6.99
N ASP A 264 12.47 10.38 -6.75
CA ASP A 264 13.44 11.36 -7.24
C ASP A 264 13.77 12.42 -6.18
N PRO A 265 14.52 12.07 -5.11
CA PRO A 265 14.84 13.01 -4.03
C PRO A 265 15.75 14.17 -4.47
N GLU A 266 16.37 14.08 -5.65
CA GLU A 266 17.23 15.11 -6.24
C GLU A 266 16.51 16.00 -7.27
N GLY A 267 15.20 15.77 -7.49
CA GLY A 267 14.40 16.39 -8.55
C GLY A 267 14.33 17.92 -8.49
N ASP A 268 14.08 18.55 -9.65
CA ASP A 268 13.97 20.00 -9.79
C ASP A 268 12.56 20.54 -9.45
N ALA A 269 11.53 19.68 -9.42
CA ALA A 269 10.17 20.10 -9.07
C ALA A 269 10.02 20.26 -7.56
N GLN A 270 10.60 19.35 -6.77
CA GLN A 270 10.65 19.35 -5.29
C GLN A 270 9.27 19.49 -4.63
N ILE A 271 8.24 18.96 -5.27
CA ILE A 271 6.90 18.90 -4.70
C ILE A 271 6.65 17.44 -4.38
N ASP A 272 6.61 17.12 -3.09
CA ASP A 272 6.23 15.80 -2.64
C ASP A 272 4.73 15.56 -2.87
N PRO A 273 4.31 14.30 -3.11
CA PRO A 273 2.90 13.97 -3.16
C PRO A 273 2.22 14.28 -1.82
N ASN A 274 1.04 14.88 -1.88
CA ASN A 274 0.16 15.00 -0.72
C ASN A 274 -0.90 13.91 -0.77
N TRP A 275 -0.85 12.97 0.17
CA TRP A 275 -1.76 11.84 0.27
C TRP A 275 -2.84 12.11 1.32
N VAL A 276 -4.10 11.91 0.96
CA VAL A 276 -5.24 12.01 1.87
C VAL A 276 -5.93 10.66 1.89
N VAL A 277 -6.03 10.05 3.07
CA VAL A 277 -6.68 8.75 3.27
C VAL A 277 -8.11 8.95 3.77
N LEU A 278 -9.07 8.37 3.07
CA LEU A 278 -10.51 8.43 3.33
C LEU A 278 -11.08 7.01 3.48
N ASN A 279 -12.38 6.91 3.79
CA ASN A 279 -13.07 5.63 3.92
C ASN A 279 -12.30 4.61 4.79
N GLN A 280 -11.73 5.07 5.90
CA GLN A 280 -10.99 4.24 6.86
C GLN A 280 -9.85 3.42 6.23
N GLY A 281 -9.13 3.98 5.25
CA GLY A 281 -8.01 3.29 4.60
C GLY A 281 -8.35 2.65 3.26
N MET A 282 -9.62 2.67 2.84
CA MET A 282 -10.05 2.09 1.56
C MET A 282 -10.13 3.11 0.42
N GLU A 283 -9.76 4.37 0.65
CA GLU A 283 -9.67 5.39 -0.39
C GLU A 283 -8.47 6.30 -0.16
N ILE A 284 -7.72 6.56 -1.22
CA ILE A 284 -6.58 7.47 -1.19
C ILE A 284 -6.80 8.53 -2.27
N VAL A 285 -6.56 9.79 -1.93
CA VAL A 285 -6.56 10.91 -2.84
C VAL A 285 -5.18 11.55 -2.86
N GLN A 286 -4.66 11.84 -4.03
CA GLN A 286 -3.43 12.63 -4.19
C GLN A 286 -3.77 13.95 -4.87
N THR A 287 -3.31 15.07 -4.29
CA THR A 287 -3.78 16.41 -4.67
C THR A 287 -2.76 17.26 -5.40
N MET A 288 -1.49 16.84 -5.49
CA MET A 288 -0.40 17.69 -5.97
C MET A 288 0.10 17.24 -7.34
N ASN A 289 0.51 18.18 -8.18
CA ASN A 289 1.36 17.84 -9.31
C ASN A 289 2.80 17.64 -8.79
N SER A 290 3.14 16.40 -8.46
CA SER A 290 4.32 16.06 -7.66
C SER A 290 5.39 15.29 -8.44
N ASP A 291 6.58 15.23 -7.83
CA ASP A 291 7.62 14.24 -8.15
C ASP A 291 7.07 12.80 -8.05
N PRO A 292 7.73 11.80 -8.68
CA PRO A 292 7.27 10.43 -8.62
C PRO A 292 7.32 9.92 -7.19
N GLY A 293 6.20 9.41 -6.71
CA GLY A 293 6.09 8.96 -5.33
C GLY A 293 5.11 7.83 -5.14
N LEU A 294 5.32 7.12 -4.04
CA LEU A 294 4.56 5.95 -3.63
C LEU A 294 3.90 6.23 -2.28
N ALA A 295 2.68 5.73 -2.13
CA ALA A 295 2.10 5.46 -0.81
C ALA A 295 1.96 3.94 -0.68
N VAL A 296 2.80 3.33 0.16
CA VAL A 296 2.94 1.88 0.32
C VAL A 296 2.39 1.47 1.68
N GLY A 297 1.36 0.62 1.71
CA GLY A 297 0.86 0.04 2.97
C GLY A 297 1.94 -0.82 3.63
N TYR A 298 1.86 -1.01 4.96
CA TYR A 298 2.86 -1.80 5.68
C TYR A 298 2.67 -3.32 5.54
N THR A 299 1.43 -3.78 5.35
CA THR A 299 1.12 -5.20 5.18
C THR A 299 1.75 -5.76 3.91
N ALA A 300 2.48 -6.87 4.06
CA ALA A 300 3.08 -7.62 2.97
C ALA A 300 2.30 -8.90 2.68
N PHE A 301 2.37 -9.37 1.44
CA PHE A 301 1.58 -10.50 0.96
C PHE A 301 2.42 -11.49 0.17
N ASN A 302 2.11 -12.78 0.32
CA ASN A 302 2.58 -13.85 -0.55
C ASN A 302 1.71 -13.82 -1.82
N GLY A 303 0.56 -14.48 -1.84
CA GLY A 303 -0.44 -14.38 -2.90
C GLY A 303 -1.52 -13.34 -2.59
N VAL A 304 -1.84 -12.50 -3.59
CA VAL A 304 -2.82 -11.41 -3.38
C VAL A 304 -3.71 -11.16 -4.60
N ASP A 305 -4.98 -10.92 -4.33
CA ASP A 305 -5.89 -10.26 -5.26
C ASP A 305 -6.07 -8.81 -4.79
N PHE A 306 -5.78 -7.84 -5.64
CA PHE A 306 -5.87 -6.41 -5.30
C PHE A 306 -6.69 -5.66 -6.35
N GLU A 307 -7.73 -4.96 -5.92
CA GLU A 307 -8.61 -4.20 -6.78
C GLU A 307 -8.94 -2.82 -6.21
N GLY A 308 -9.32 -1.92 -7.10
CA GLY A 308 -9.66 -0.55 -6.73
C GLY A 308 -10.18 0.22 -7.93
N THR A 309 -10.75 1.39 -7.65
CA THR A 309 -11.29 2.30 -8.65
C THR A 309 -10.34 3.47 -8.85
N PHE A 310 -9.80 3.58 -10.05
CA PHE A 310 -8.97 4.67 -10.51
C PHE A 310 -9.82 5.77 -11.14
N HIS A 311 -9.62 7.02 -10.72
CA HIS A 311 -10.30 8.19 -11.28
C HIS A 311 -9.41 9.43 -11.16
N VAL A 312 -9.27 10.21 -12.23
CA VAL A 312 -8.61 11.53 -12.19
C VAL A 312 -9.69 12.60 -12.21
N ASN A 313 -9.89 13.30 -11.10
CA ASN A 313 -11.00 14.25 -10.89
C ASN A 313 -10.70 15.66 -11.43
N THR A 314 -9.88 15.75 -12.46
CA THR A 314 -9.56 17.01 -13.13
C THR A 314 -9.53 16.82 -14.65
N VAL A 315 -9.46 17.95 -15.35
CA VAL A 315 -9.18 18.05 -16.80
C VAL A 315 -7.80 18.67 -17.05
N THR A 316 -7.06 18.93 -15.98
CA THR A 316 -5.69 19.45 -16.00
C THR A 316 -4.70 18.30 -15.93
N ASP A 317 -3.59 18.51 -16.61
CA ASP A 317 -2.54 17.51 -16.78
C ASP A 317 -2.96 16.25 -17.53
N ASP A 318 -1.99 15.42 -17.90
CA ASP A 318 -2.23 14.20 -18.69
C ASP A 318 -1.24 13.06 -18.38
N ASP A 319 -0.70 13.09 -17.16
CA ASP A 319 0.47 12.37 -16.69
C ASP A 319 0.13 11.02 -16.03
N TYR A 320 1.06 10.46 -15.27
CA TYR A 320 1.02 9.08 -14.82
C TYR A 320 0.33 8.93 -13.46
N ALA A 321 -0.54 7.93 -13.39
CA ALA A 321 -1.07 7.40 -12.15
C ALA A 321 -1.17 5.87 -12.24
N GLY A 322 -1.23 5.20 -11.10
CA GLY A 322 -1.15 3.75 -11.07
C GLY A 322 -1.19 3.16 -9.67
N PHE A 323 -0.82 1.89 -9.58
CA PHE A 323 -0.66 1.18 -8.33
C PHE A 323 0.54 0.25 -8.41
N LEU A 324 1.04 -0.18 -7.27
CA LEU A 324 2.18 -1.07 -7.13
C LEU A 324 1.81 -2.31 -6.31
N PHE A 325 2.59 -3.36 -6.50
CA PHE A 325 2.46 -4.61 -5.76
C PHE A 325 3.83 -5.29 -5.66
N SER A 326 3.96 -6.16 -4.65
CA SER A 326 5.24 -6.82 -4.33
C SER A 326 6.37 -5.81 -4.17
N TYR A 327 6.08 -4.72 -3.45
CA TYR A 327 7.11 -3.77 -3.03
C TYR A 327 7.94 -4.39 -1.93
N GLN A 328 9.24 -4.45 -2.15
CA GLN A 328 10.24 -4.92 -1.20
C GLN A 328 11.07 -3.71 -0.76
N ASP A 329 11.70 -3.07 -1.76
CA ASP A 329 12.49 -1.86 -1.62
C ASP A 329 12.17 -0.87 -2.78
N SER A 330 12.67 0.35 -2.70
CA SER A 330 12.45 1.42 -3.69
C SER A 330 13.14 1.17 -5.05
N GLY A 331 13.97 0.14 -5.14
CA GLY A 331 14.51 -0.43 -6.36
C GLY A 331 13.83 -1.71 -6.83
N ARG A 332 12.97 -2.36 -6.02
CA ARG A 332 12.33 -3.66 -6.31
C ARG A 332 10.82 -3.63 -6.04
N PHE A 333 10.05 -3.44 -7.10
CA PHE A 333 8.58 -3.51 -7.05
C PHE A 333 7.98 -3.69 -8.44
N TYR A 334 6.76 -4.22 -8.51
CA TYR A 334 5.96 -4.16 -9.74
C TYR A 334 5.09 -2.92 -9.73
N VAL A 335 4.92 -2.30 -10.90
CA VAL A 335 4.07 -1.12 -11.06
C VAL A 335 3.17 -1.26 -12.28
N VAL A 336 1.89 -0.98 -12.07
CA VAL A 336 0.92 -0.77 -13.14
C VAL A 336 0.68 0.73 -13.22
N MET A 337 1.02 1.32 -14.37
CA MET A 337 0.93 2.77 -14.58
C MET A 337 0.21 3.09 -15.87
N TRP A 338 -0.48 4.23 -15.89
CA TRP A 338 -1.29 4.66 -17.02
C TRP A 338 -1.17 6.17 -17.25
N LYS A 339 -0.78 6.54 -18.46
CA LYS A 339 -0.72 7.94 -18.93
C LYS A 339 -1.85 8.25 -19.91
N GLN A 340 -2.34 9.49 -19.92
CA GLN A 340 -3.40 9.93 -20.83
C GLN A 340 -2.88 10.21 -22.25
N THR A 341 -1.78 10.95 -22.41
CA THR A 341 -1.23 11.30 -23.73
C THR A 341 0.23 10.86 -23.92
N GLU A 342 0.75 11.01 -25.14
CA GLU A 342 2.17 10.77 -25.43
C GLU A 342 3.00 12.00 -25.07
N GLN A 343 4.09 11.82 -24.32
CA GLN A 343 4.96 12.92 -23.92
C GLN A 343 6.41 12.48 -23.74
N THR A 344 7.34 13.29 -24.24
CA THR A 344 8.76 13.18 -23.87
C THR A 344 8.97 13.88 -22.53
N TYR A 345 9.61 13.22 -21.57
CA TYR A 345 9.96 13.84 -20.29
C TYR A 345 10.83 15.07 -20.52
N TRP A 346 10.61 16.14 -19.75
CA TRP A 346 11.27 17.42 -20.01
C TRP A 346 12.77 17.39 -19.73
N GLN A 347 13.21 16.59 -18.73
CA GLN A 347 14.63 16.34 -18.49
C GLN A 347 15.13 15.21 -19.41
N ALA A 348 16.02 15.58 -20.33
CA ALA A 348 16.62 14.63 -21.27
C ALA A 348 17.81 13.83 -20.67
N THR A 349 18.22 14.16 -19.45
CA THR A 349 19.24 13.46 -18.66
C THR A 349 18.55 12.59 -17.60
N PRO A 350 19.10 11.40 -17.29
CA PRO A 350 20.32 10.79 -17.84
C PRO A 350 20.14 10.21 -19.25
N PHE A 351 18.89 10.00 -19.69
CA PHE A 351 18.56 9.64 -21.07
C PHE A 351 17.18 10.17 -21.46
N ARG A 352 16.92 10.28 -22.77
CA ARG A 352 15.64 10.78 -23.27
C ARG A 352 14.52 9.75 -23.05
N ALA A 353 13.69 9.99 -22.03
CA ALA A 353 12.51 9.18 -21.75
C ALA A 353 11.29 9.66 -22.57
N VAL A 354 10.59 8.72 -23.20
CA VAL A 354 9.36 8.96 -23.95
C VAL A 354 8.27 8.05 -23.40
N ALA A 355 7.16 8.64 -22.99
CA ALA A 355 5.97 7.95 -22.50
C ALA A 355 4.92 7.87 -23.60
N GLN A 356 4.35 6.69 -23.78
CA GLN A 356 3.16 6.46 -24.61
C GLN A 356 1.92 6.36 -23.70
N PRO A 357 0.74 6.73 -24.22
CA PRO A 357 -0.51 6.48 -23.51
C PRO A 357 -0.81 4.99 -23.44
N GLY A 358 -1.68 4.59 -22.53
CA GLY A 358 -2.05 3.18 -22.35
C GLY A 358 -1.47 2.57 -21.09
N LEU A 359 -2.15 1.52 -20.63
CA LEU A 359 -1.82 0.81 -19.40
C LEU A 359 -0.52 0.04 -19.60
N GLN A 360 0.43 0.18 -18.68
CA GLN A 360 1.74 -0.48 -18.71
C GLN A 360 1.92 -1.25 -17.41
N LEU A 361 2.41 -2.49 -17.51
CA LEU A 361 2.88 -3.27 -16.38
C LEU A 361 4.40 -3.38 -16.47
N LYS A 362 5.11 -2.95 -15.43
CA LYS A 362 6.57 -2.95 -15.38
C LYS A 362 7.06 -3.67 -14.12
N ALA A 363 8.21 -4.32 -14.25
CA ALA A 363 9.03 -4.75 -13.12
C ALA A 363 10.15 -3.73 -12.93
N VAL A 364 10.26 -3.16 -11.74
CA VAL A 364 11.37 -2.31 -11.32
C VAL A 364 12.37 -3.19 -10.60
N THR A 365 13.60 -3.22 -11.11
CA THR A 365 14.75 -3.90 -10.52
C THR A 365 15.94 -2.99 -10.74
N SER A 366 15.98 -1.90 -9.98
CA SER A 366 16.89 -0.77 -10.14
C SER A 366 18.21 -1.02 -9.43
N VAL A 367 19.31 -0.95 -10.16
CA VAL A 367 20.66 -1.02 -9.55
C VAL A 367 21.09 0.30 -8.93
N SER A 368 20.38 1.40 -9.22
CA SER A 368 20.75 2.74 -8.72
C SER A 368 19.85 3.22 -7.58
N GLY A 369 18.71 2.56 -7.34
CA GLY A 369 17.67 3.08 -6.46
C GLY A 369 17.02 4.38 -6.99
N PRO A 370 16.33 5.12 -6.09
CA PRO A 370 15.73 6.43 -6.35
C PRO A 370 16.69 7.45 -6.96
N GLY A 371 16.17 8.32 -7.82
CA GLY A 371 16.91 9.39 -8.49
C GLY A 371 16.71 9.43 -10.00
N GLU A 372 17.52 10.22 -10.69
CA GLU A 372 17.27 10.59 -12.09
C GLU A 372 17.18 9.39 -13.07
N HIS A 373 17.93 8.32 -12.81
CA HIS A 373 17.94 7.11 -13.65
C HIS A 373 16.61 6.36 -13.56
N LEU A 374 16.17 6.07 -12.34
CA LEU A 374 14.92 5.37 -12.08
C LEU A 374 13.72 6.21 -12.53
N ARG A 375 13.72 7.51 -12.22
CA ARG A 375 12.72 8.47 -12.69
C ARG A 375 12.51 8.41 -14.20
N ASN A 376 13.58 8.57 -14.99
CA ASN A 376 13.47 8.55 -16.44
C ASN A 376 13.05 7.15 -16.96
N ALA A 377 13.46 6.07 -16.27
CA ALA A 377 13.07 4.71 -16.61
C ALA A 377 11.58 4.43 -16.35
N LEU A 378 11.04 4.93 -15.24
CA LEU A 378 9.62 4.87 -14.91
C LEU A 378 8.79 5.64 -15.92
N TRP A 379 9.23 6.84 -16.33
CA TRP A 379 8.54 7.62 -17.36
C TRP A 379 8.52 6.90 -18.71
N HIS A 380 9.66 6.29 -19.10
CA HIS A 380 9.83 5.73 -20.43
C HIS A 380 8.95 4.49 -20.66
N THR A 381 8.20 4.46 -21.77
CA THR A 381 7.53 3.25 -22.23
C THR A 381 8.53 2.36 -22.96
N GLY A 382 9.09 1.40 -22.22
CA GLY A 382 10.04 0.43 -22.77
C GLY A 382 10.89 -0.23 -21.70
N HIS A 383 11.90 -0.95 -22.16
CA HIS A 383 12.92 -1.53 -21.29
C HIS A 383 14.05 -0.51 -21.11
N THR A 384 14.40 -0.21 -19.87
CA THR A 384 15.64 0.50 -19.51
C THR A 384 16.54 -0.48 -18.76
N PRO A 385 17.68 -0.88 -19.35
CA PRO A 385 18.61 -1.82 -18.72
C PRO A 385 18.97 -1.41 -17.30
N ASP A 386 19.08 -2.40 -16.41
CA ASP A 386 19.48 -2.23 -15.00
C ASP A 386 18.53 -1.33 -14.17
N GLN A 387 17.33 -1.05 -14.68
CA GLN A 387 16.36 -0.15 -14.05
C GLN A 387 14.95 -0.73 -14.08
N VAL A 388 14.34 -0.80 -15.27
CA VAL A 388 12.91 -1.09 -15.43
C VAL A 388 12.68 -1.95 -16.67
N ARG A 389 11.88 -3.01 -16.51
CA ARG A 389 11.48 -3.92 -17.58
C ARG A 389 9.98 -3.84 -17.83
N LEU A 390 9.58 -3.43 -19.03
CA LEU A 390 8.19 -3.48 -19.48
C LEU A 390 7.75 -4.94 -19.67
N LEU A 391 6.82 -5.43 -18.85
CA LEU A 391 6.28 -6.79 -18.95
C LEU A 391 5.13 -6.87 -19.95
N TRP A 392 4.28 -5.84 -19.94
CA TRP A 392 3.11 -5.77 -20.79
C TRP A 392 2.71 -4.32 -21.03
N THR A 393 2.11 -4.06 -22.19
CA THR A 393 1.47 -2.79 -22.51
C THR A 393 0.15 -3.06 -23.22
N ASP A 394 -0.85 -2.23 -22.95
CA ASP A 394 -2.14 -2.31 -23.62
C ASP A 394 -1.98 -2.07 -25.13
N PRO A 395 -2.24 -3.08 -25.99
CA PRO A 395 -2.05 -2.95 -27.43
C PRO A 395 -2.98 -1.92 -28.08
N ARG A 396 -4.02 -1.46 -27.37
CA ARG A 396 -4.90 -0.39 -27.84
C ARG A 396 -4.22 0.97 -27.79
N ASN A 397 -3.24 1.14 -26.89
CA ASN A 397 -2.48 2.37 -26.69
C ASN A 397 -3.40 3.58 -26.47
N VAL A 398 -4.39 3.41 -25.58
CA VAL A 398 -5.42 4.41 -25.25
C VAL A 398 -5.20 4.87 -23.80
N GLY A 399 -5.03 6.17 -23.61
CA GLY A 399 -4.91 6.77 -22.30
C GLY A 399 -6.24 6.83 -21.54
N TRP A 400 -6.16 7.11 -20.25
CA TRP A 400 -7.35 7.35 -19.44
C TRP A 400 -8.09 8.61 -19.88
N ARG A 401 -9.37 8.72 -19.53
CA ARG A 401 -10.20 9.88 -19.84
C ARG A 401 -10.45 10.70 -18.58
N ASP A 402 -10.45 12.03 -18.72
CA ASP A 402 -10.78 12.95 -17.64
C ASP A 402 -12.09 12.57 -16.95
N LYS A 403 -12.11 12.66 -15.63
CA LYS A 403 -13.30 12.44 -14.80
C LYS A 403 -14.05 11.15 -15.13
N THR A 404 -13.30 10.10 -15.46
CA THR A 404 -13.85 8.79 -15.83
C THR A 404 -13.30 7.74 -14.88
N SER A 405 -14.20 6.94 -14.30
CA SER A 405 -13.85 5.89 -13.36
C SER A 405 -13.53 4.58 -14.07
N TYR A 406 -12.41 3.98 -13.67
CA TYR A 406 -11.97 2.67 -14.12
C TYR A 406 -11.79 1.76 -12.92
N ARG A 407 -12.16 0.48 -12.99
CA ARG A 407 -11.84 -0.50 -11.94
C ARG A 407 -10.72 -1.40 -12.41
N TRP A 408 -9.65 -1.51 -11.64
CA TRP A 408 -8.61 -2.50 -11.90
C TRP A 408 -8.85 -3.76 -11.07
N GLN A 409 -8.32 -4.88 -11.54
CA GLN A 409 -8.18 -6.11 -10.77
C GLN A 409 -6.80 -6.69 -11.06
N LEU A 410 -6.00 -6.85 -10.01
CA LEU A 410 -4.73 -7.55 -10.00
C LEU A 410 -4.94 -8.92 -9.39
N LEU A 411 -4.38 -9.95 -10.02
CA LEU A 411 -4.18 -11.27 -9.44
C LEU A 411 -2.68 -11.55 -9.47
N HIS A 412 -2.07 -11.77 -8.31
CA HIS A 412 -0.64 -12.06 -8.19
C HIS A 412 -0.41 -13.34 -7.37
N ARG A 413 0.37 -14.28 -7.91
CA ARG A 413 0.79 -15.52 -7.24
C ARG A 413 2.32 -15.69 -7.42
N PRO A 414 3.13 -15.09 -6.54
CA PRO A 414 4.58 -15.09 -6.69
C PRO A 414 5.22 -16.49 -6.62
N GLN A 415 4.60 -17.45 -5.91
CA GLN A 415 5.03 -18.86 -5.83
C GLN A 415 5.19 -19.51 -7.22
N VAL A 416 4.46 -19.01 -8.23
CA VAL A 416 4.59 -19.44 -9.63
C VAL A 416 4.85 -18.28 -10.61
N GLY A 417 5.07 -17.08 -10.07
CA GLY A 417 5.24 -15.84 -10.82
C GLY A 417 4.01 -15.37 -11.60
N TYR A 418 2.80 -15.84 -11.27
CA TYR A 418 1.60 -15.43 -12.00
C TYR A 418 1.29 -13.96 -11.74
N ILE A 419 1.08 -13.20 -12.80
CA ILE A 419 0.55 -11.84 -12.75
C ILE A 419 -0.55 -11.72 -13.80
N ARG A 420 -1.68 -11.13 -13.41
CA ARG A 420 -2.72 -10.71 -14.35
C ARG A 420 -3.37 -9.42 -13.90
N VAL A 421 -3.46 -8.47 -14.82
CA VAL A 421 -4.11 -7.18 -14.62
C VAL A 421 -5.28 -7.06 -15.59
N LYS A 422 -6.45 -6.77 -15.05
CA LYS A 422 -7.66 -6.43 -15.80
C LYS A 422 -8.07 -5.01 -15.48
N LEU A 423 -8.63 -4.33 -16.48
CA LEU A 423 -9.15 -2.98 -16.33
C LEU A 423 -10.56 -2.92 -16.93
N TYR A 424 -11.48 -2.30 -16.19
CA TYR A 424 -12.87 -2.13 -16.56
C TYR A 424 -13.22 -0.65 -16.66
N GLU A 425 -14.00 -0.28 -17.66
CA GLU A 425 -14.63 1.03 -17.78
C GLU A 425 -16.14 0.86 -17.61
N GLY A 426 -16.65 1.30 -16.46
CA GLY A 426 -17.96 0.84 -15.99
C GLY A 426 -18.01 -0.71 -15.95
N PRO A 427 -19.01 -1.37 -16.54
CA PRO A 427 -19.10 -2.84 -16.55
C PRO A 427 -18.28 -3.50 -17.66
N GLN A 428 -17.65 -2.74 -18.56
CA GLN A 428 -16.97 -3.30 -19.74
C GLN A 428 -15.50 -3.55 -19.44
N LEU A 429 -15.05 -4.80 -19.63
CA LEU A 429 -13.62 -5.12 -19.63
C LEU A 429 -12.96 -4.43 -20.82
N VAL A 430 -12.06 -3.50 -20.55
CA VAL A 430 -11.37 -2.69 -21.56
C VAL A 430 -9.96 -3.17 -21.82
N ALA A 431 -9.22 -3.61 -20.80
CA ALA A 431 -7.89 -4.20 -20.94
C ALA A 431 -7.76 -5.49 -20.12
N ASP A 432 -6.99 -6.44 -20.64
CA ASP A 432 -6.61 -7.67 -19.93
C ASP A 432 -5.18 -8.00 -20.37
N SER A 433 -4.26 -8.11 -19.42
CA SER A 433 -2.88 -8.47 -19.72
C SER A 433 -2.75 -9.90 -20.24
N GLY A 434 -3.76 -10.74 -19.99
CA GLY A 434 -3.59 -12.18 -20.00
C GLY A 434 -2.66 -12.62 -18.87
N VAL A 435 -2.19 -13.86 -18.95
CA VAL A 435 -1.22 -14.40 -17.99
C VAL A 435 0.16 -13.86 -18.33
N ILE A 436 0.76 -13.17 -17.36
CA ILE A 436 2.18 -12.80 -17.35
C ILE A 436 2.86 -13.71 -16.32
N ILE A 437 4.07 -14.18 -16.64
CA ILE A 437 4.89 -14.96 -15.73
C ILE A 437 6.16 -14.18 -15.46
N ASP A 438 6.35 -13.77 -14.21
CA ASP A 438 7.50 -13.03 -13.74
C ASP A 438 7.82 -13.37 -12.29
N THR A 439 9.11 -13.52 -11.96
CA THR A 439 9.56 -13.93 -10.63
C THR A 439 10.66 -13.00 -10.10
N SER A 440 10.66 -11.74 -10.54
CA SER A 440 11.62 -10.74 -10.07
C SER A 440 11.43 -10.39 -8.61
N MET A 441 10.19 -10.33 -8.13
CA MET A 441 9.82 -10.14 -6.73
C MET A 441 8.84 -11.26 -6.34
N ARG A 442 9.06 -11.89 -5.18
CA ARG A 442 8.28 -13.06 -4.73
C ARG A 442 7.26 -12.78 -3.62
N GLY A 443 6.70 -11.58 -3.67
CA GLY A 443 5.71 -11.11 -2.70
C GLY A 443 6.14 -9.72 -2.22
N GLY A 444 5.42 -9.18 -1.25
CA GLY A 444 5.72 -7.89 -0.64
C GLY A 444 4.49 -7.01 -0.54
N ARG A 445 4.71 -5.71 -0.40
CA ARG A 445 3.69 -4.73 -0.02
C ARG A 445 2.92 -4.18 -1.20
N LEU A 446 1.74 -3.62 -0.92
CA LEU A 446 0.85 -2.97 -1.89
C LEU A 446 0.90 -1.45 -1.75
N GLY A 447 0.51 -0.73 -2.80
CA GLY A 447 0.41 0.72 -2.72
C GLY A 447 -0.12 1.39 -3.98
N VAL A 448 -0.13 2.72 -3.94
CA VAL A 448 -0.52 3.58 -5.05
C VAL A 448 0.67 4.38 -5.57
N PHE A 449 0.62 4.74 -6.85
CA PHE A 449 1.72 5.39 -7.58
C PHE A 449 1.21 6.64 -8.31
N CYS A 450 1.89 7.77 -8.13
CA CYS A 450 1.69 8.96 -8.96
C CYS A 450 3.02 9.45 -9.52
N PHE A 451 2.97 10.09 -10.69
CA PHE A 451 4.10 10.83 -11.23
C PHE A 451 3.61 11.96 -12.12
N SER A 452 3.74 13.20 -11.61
CA SER A 452 3.40 14.45 -12.30
C SER A 452 1.90 14.62 -12.59
N GLN A 453 1.02 14.00 -11.81
CA GLN A 453 -0.43 14.10 -12.00
C GLN A 453 -1.12 14.42 -10.66
N GLU A 454 -1.96 15.46 -10.68
CA GLU A 454 -2.76 15.90 -9.54
C GLU A 454 -4.19 15.35 -9.55
N ASN A 455 -4.88 15.43 -8.40
CA ASN A 455 -6.30 15.08 -8.20
C ASN A 455 -6.64 13.66 -8.63
N ILE A 456 -5.79 12.70 -8.25
CA ILE A 456 -6.01 11.28 -8.47
C ILE A 456 -6.77 10.72 -7.27
N ILE A 457 -7.77 9.88 -7.56
CA ILE A 457 -8.55 9.14 -6.57
C ILE A 457 -8.37 7.65 -6.84
N TRP A 458 -7.86 6.94 -5.83
CA TRP A 458 -7.90 5.48 -5.74
C TRP A 458 -8.97 5.12 -4.71
N SER A 459 -10.18 4.87 -5.21
CA SER A 459 -11.39 4.68 -4.42
C SER A 459 -11.74 3.21 -4.27
N ASN A 460 -12.38 2.84 -3.16
CA ASN A 460 -12.86 1.48 -2.91
C ASN A 460 -11.77 0.42 -3.16
N LEU A 461 -10.60 0.68 -2.57
CA LEU A 461 -9.45 -0.23 -2.49
C LEU A 461 -9.85 -1.47 -1.71
N GLN A 462 -9.51 -2.64 -2.24
CA GLN A 462 -9.74 -3.93 -1.62
C GLN A 462 -8.59 -4.85 -1.97
N TYR A 463 -7.94 -5.44 -0.98
CA TYR A 463 -7.06 -6.59 -1.17
C TYR A 463 -7.62 -7.81 -0.46
N ARG A 464 -7.17 -9.00 -0.89
CA ARG A 464 -7.46 -10.27 -0.26
C ARG A 464 -6.27 -11.21 -0.38
N CYS A 465 -5.89 -11.85 0.72
CA CYS A 465 -4.91 -12.94 0.67
C CYS A 465 -5.48 -14.08 -0.17
N ASN A 466 -4.71 -14.55 -1.14
CA ASN A 466 -5.14 -15.62 -2.03
C ASN A 466 -3.94 -16.29 -2.71
N ASP A 467 -3.60 -17.49 -2.24
CA ASP A 467 -2.55 -18.33 -2.82
C ASP A 467 -3.05 -19.35 -3.85
N THR A 468 -4.37 -19.42 -4.07
CA THR A 468 -4.92 -20.35 -5.05
C THR A 468 -4.53 -19.90 -6.46
N VAL A 469 -3.69 -20.71 -7.11
CA VAL A 469 -3.22 -20.44 -8.48
C VAL A 469 -4.39 -20.49 -9.48
N PRO A 470 -4.62 -19.44 -10.29
CA PRO A 470 -5.71 -19.42 -11.26
C PRO A 470 -5.67 -20.55 -12.30
N GLU A 471 -6.85 -21.06 -12.68
CA GLU A 471 -7.00 -22.22 -13.57
C GLU A 471 -6.35 -22.05 -14.96
N ASP A 472 -6.19 -20.81 -15.42
CA ASP A 472 -5.60 -20.50 -16.72
C ASP A 472 -4.07 -20.51 -16.74
N PHE A 473 -3.42 -20.65 -15.58
CA PHE A 473 -1.96 -20.75 -15.46
C PHE A 473 -1.39 -21.99 -16.17
N GLU A 474 -1.82 -23.19 -15.78
CA GLU A 474 -1.27 -24.45 -16.31
C GLU A 474 -1.45 -24.63 -17.83
N PRO A 475 -2.59 -24.24 -18.44
CA PRO A 475 -2.71 -24.16 -19.88
C PRO A 475 -1.71 -23.19 -20.53
N PHE A 476 -1.52 -21.99 -19.97
CA PHE A 476 -0.61 -20.98 -20.50
C PHE A 476 0.85 -21.41 -20.38
N ARG A 477 1.27 -21.88 -19.20
CA ARG A 477 2.61 -22.43 -18.94
C ARG A 477 2.99 -23.52 -19.94
N ARG A 478 2.05 -24.42 -20.26
CA ARG A 478 2.27 -25.46 -21.28
C ARG A 478 2.49 -24.90 -22.69
N GLN A 479 1.83 -23.80 -23.05
CA GLN A 479 2.04 -23.14 -24.34
C GLN A 479 3.41 -22.44 -24.40
N LEU A 480 3.81 -21.78 -23.32
CA LEU A 480 5.13 -21.15 -23.18
C LEU A 480 6.26 -22.18 -23.34
N LEU A 481 6.19 -23.29 -22.61
CA LEU A 481 7.17 -24.39 -22.71
C LEU A 481 7.23 -25.04 -24.10
N GLN A 482 6.17 -24.90 -24.90
CA GLN A 482 6.10 -25.38 -26.29
C GLN A 482 6.54 -24.33 -27.32
N GLY A 483 6.97 -23.13 -26.89
CA GLY A 483 7.38 -22.02 -27.76
C GLY A 483 6.25 -21.47 -28.62
N ARG A 484 5.01 -21.51 -28.12
CA ARG A 484 3.80 -21.09 -28.86
C ARG A 484 3.31 -19.69 -28.52
N VAL A 485 3.88 -19.07 -27.50
CA VAL A 485 3.59 -17.71 -27.03
C VAL A 485 4.91 -17.02 -26.76
#